data_AF-A0A8E0ID87-F1
#
_entry.id   AF-A0A8E0ID87-F1
#
_cell.length_a   1.000
_cell.length_b   1.000
_cell.length_c   1.000
_cell.angle_alpha   90.00
_cell.angle_beta   90.00
_cell.angle_gamma   90.00
#
_symmetry.space_group_name_H-M   'P 1'
#
loop_
_entity.id
_entity.type
_entity.pdbx_description
1 polymer ?
#
loop_
_entity_poly.entity_id
_entity_poly.type
_entity_poly.pdbx_seq_one_letter_code
_entity_poly.pdbx_strand_id
1 'polypeptide(L)'
;MKKYGLFNNLRWYLTYLRKDEPSLAWTATGLAIDKAAAALLGVFTPALLIGAIVQHATLGEFAWLAGLTGLGLAITSEVDYLLMTHDNVKSTKLRTVIEMEFHQKQWDLDYDQISSGKVQGLAHTAFSKGLSWTYAGAEAIYIYGRGTLIDIATLFVFLATLSTVMPWVFVLVLLSAAISYAGL
;
A
#
# COMPACT_ATOMS: atom_id res chain seq x y z
N MET A 1 18.03 -23.43 17.49
CA MET A 1 17.98 -22.56 16.29
C MET A 1 16.56 -22.02 16.14
N LYS A 2 16.33 -20.71 16.27
CA LYS A 2 14.99 -20.13 16.05
C LYS A 2 14.58 -20.43 14.60
N LYS A 3 13.44 -21.08 14.38
CA LYS A 3 12.92 -21.33 13.04
C LYS A 3 12.62 -19.98 12.38
N TYR A 4 13.36 -19.65 11.32
CA TYR A 4 13.09 -18.53 10.42
C TYR A 4 11.79 -18.84 9.66
N GLY A 5 10.66 -18.45 10.25
CA GLY A 5 9.35 -18.54 9.62
C GLY A 5 8.96 -17.22 8.96
N LEU A 6 8.12 -17.29 7.92
CA LEU A 6 7.61 -16.13 7.19
C LEU A 6 7.09 -15.03 8.13
N PHE A 7 6.30 -15.41 9.14
CA PHE A 7 5.74 -14.49 10.13
C PHE A 7 6.79 -13.80 11.00
N ASN A 8 7.87 -14.49 11.38
CA ASN A 8 8.95 -13.89 12.16
C ASN A 8 9.71 -12.86 11.33
N ASN A 9 9.92 -13.16 10.04
CA ASN A 9 10.57 -12.25 9.11
C ASN A 9 9.70 -11.01 8.83
N LEU A 10 8.39 -11.20 8.61
CA LEU A 10 7.43 -10.10 8.46
C LEU A 10 7.36 -9.24 9.71
N ARG A 11 7.29 -9.84 10.91
CA ARG A 11 7.27 -9.09 12.17
C ARG A 11 8.54 -8.28 12.37
N TRP A 12 9.70 -8.87 12.10
CA TRP A 12 10.97 -8.15 12.16
C TRP A 12 10.97 -6.97 11.18
N TYR A 13 10.56 -7.22 9.94
CA TYR A 13 10.50 -6.22 8.89
C TYR A 13 9.57 -5.04 9.24
N LEU A 14 8.37 -5.32 9.72
CA LEU A 14 7.41 -4.30 10.15
C LEU A 14 7.93 -3.50 11.36
N THR A 15 8.68 -4.13 12.25
CA THR A 15 9.30 -3.45 13.40
C THR A 15 10.41 -2.52 12.93
N TYR A 16 11.27 -3.00 12.02
CA TYR A 16 12.31 -2.19 11.37
C TYR A 16 11.71 -0.99 10.65
N LEU A 17 10.69 -1.20 9.82
CA LEU A 17 10.04 -0.12 9.06
C LEU A 17 9.43 0.94 9.98
N ARG A 18 8.85 0.56 11.12
CA ARG A 18 8.28 1.52 12.07
C ARG A 18 9.33 2.30 12.87
N LYS A 19 10.46 1.67 13.19
CA LYS A 19 11.49 2.26 14.05
C LYS A 19 12.51 3.05 13.26
N ASP A 20 13.01 2.47 12.18
CA ASP A 20 14.19 2.92 11.46
C ASP A 20 13.82 3.69 10.17
N GLU A 21 12.67 3.42 9.56
CA GLU A 21 12.15 4.17 8.40
C GLU A 21 10.66 4.60 8.58
N PRO A 22 10.31 5.33 9.66
CA PRO A 22 8.93 5.69 9.97
C PRO A 22 8.25 6.51 8.87
N SER A 23 9.01 7.27 8.07
CA SER A 23 8.46 8.03 6.94
C SER A 23 7.78 7.13 5.91
N LEU A 24 8.33 5.93 5.65
CA LEU A 24 7.73 4.96 4.73
C LEU A 24 6.44 4.36 5.31
N ALA A 25 6.40 4.10 6.62
CA ALA A 25 5.18 3.65 7.29
C ALA A 25 4.04 4.69 7.16
N TRP A 26 4.37 5.97 7.37
CA TRP A 26 3.43 7.07 7.20
C TRP A 26 3.02 7.28 5.75
N THR A 27 3.95 7.13 4.80
CA THR A 27 3.66 7.26 3.37
C THR A 27 2.70 6.17 2.90
N ALA A 28 2.95 4.91 3.30
CA ALA A 28 2.04 3.81 3.00
C ALA A 28 0.64 4.03 3.59
N THR A 29 0.57 4.54 4.82
CA THR A 29 -0.71 4.87 5.48
C THR A 29 -1.42 6.03 4.78
N GLY A 30 -0.67 7.08 4.43
CA GLY A 30 -1.18 8.24 3.70
C GLY A 30 -1.75 7.85 2.34
N LEU A 31 -1.06 7.00 1.58
CA LEU A 31 -1.55 6.48 0.31
C LEU A 31 -2.83 5.64 0.48
N ALA A 32 -2.91 4.82 1.53
CA ALA A 32 -4.13 4.05 1.80
C ALA A 32 -5.33 4.94 2.12
N ILE A 33 -5.13 6.00 2.91
CA ILE A 33 -6.19 6.97 3.23
C ILE A 33 -6.59 7.77 1.99
N ASP A 34 -5.62 8.27 1.24
CA ASP A 34 -5.85 9.07 0.04
C ASP A 34 -6.62 8.28 -1.03
N LYS A 35 -6.20 7.05 -1.33
CA LYS A 35 -6.91 6.17 -2.27
C LYS A 35 -8.33 5.83 -1.80
N ALA A 36 -8.52 5.63 -0.50
CA ALA A 36 -9.86 5.41 0.04
C ALA A 36 -10.75 6.67 -0.08
N ALA A 37 -10.20 7.86 0.15
CA ALA A 37 -10.91 9.13 -0.05
C ALA A 37 -11.24 9.36 -1.53
N ALA A 38 -10.29 9.12 -2.44
CA ALA A 38 -10.51 9.20 -3.88
C ALA A 38 -11.60 8.21 -4.34
N ALA A 39 -11.62 6.99 -3.80
CA ALA A 39 -12.67 6.00 -4.09
C ALA A 39 -14.04 6.49 -3.61
N LEU A 40 -14.13 7.07 -2.41
CA LEU A 40 -15.38 7.67 -1.91
C LEU A 40 -15.85 8.80 -2.82
N LEU A 41 -14.97 9.74 -3.15
CA LEU A 41 -15.31 10.85 -4.03
C LEU A 41 -15.73 10.34 -5.41
N GLY A 42 -15.05 9.32 -5.96
CA GLY A 42 -15.41 8.70 -7.24
C GLY A 42 -16.81 8.09 -7.24
N VAL A 43 -17.23 7.46 -6.13
CA VAL A 43 -18.56 6.87 -5.99
C VAL A 43 -19.64 7.93 -5.73
N PHE A 44 -19.37 8.88 -4.84
CA PHE A 44 -20.37 9.86 -4.41
C PHE A 44 -20.53 11.03 -5.37
N THR A 45 -19.50 11.43 -6.12
CA THR A 45 -19.57 12.61 -7.00
C THR A 45 -20.70 12.47 -8.03
N PRO A 46 -20.82 11.38 -8.81
CA PRO A 46 -21.94 11.22 -9.73
C PRO A 46 -23.30 11.22 -9.02
N ALA A 47 -23.40 10.55 -7.87
CA ALA A 47 -24.64 10.47 -7.10
C ALA A 47 -25.10 11.85 -6.58
N LEU A 48 -24.15 12.65 -6.08
CA LEU A 48 -24.40 14.01 -5.58
C LEU A 48 -24.83 14.94 -6.73
N LEU A 49 -24.14 14.88 -7.87
CA LEU A 49 -24.46 15.72 -9.04
C LEU A 49 -25.81 15.34 -9.66
N ILE A 50 -26.11 14.04 -9.81
CA ILE A 50 -27.42 13.59 -10.28
C ILE A 50 -28.50 13.97 -9.28
N GLY A 51 -28.25 13.80 -7.97
CA GLY A 51 -29.17 14.20 -6.91
C GLY A 51 -29.52 15.69 -6.98
N ALA A 52 -28.53 16.56 -7.20
CA ALA A 52 -28.75 18.00 -7.36
C ALA A 52 -29.62 18.32 -8.59
N ILE A 53 -29.44 17.61 -9.70
CA ILE A 53 -30.28 17.77 -10.90
C ILE A 53 -31.73 17.34 -10.61
N VAL A 54 -31.90 16.17 -9.99
CA VAL A 54 -33.23 15.61 -9.68
C VAL A 54 -33.99 16.49 -8.66
N GLN A 55 -33.27 17.14 -7.74
CA GLN A 55 -33.85 18.05 -6.76
C GLN A 55 -34.04 19.49 -7.30
N HIS A 56 -33.82 19.72 -8.59
CA HIS A 56 -33.94 21.03 -9.24
C HIS A 56 -33.07 22.12 -8.57
N ALA A 57 -31.85 21.77 -8.17
CA ALA A 57 -30.88 22.73 -7.65
C ALA A 57 -30.63 23.86 -8.65
N THR A 58 -30.42 25.07 -8.14
CA THR A 58 -30.03 26.22 -8.97
C THR A 58 -28.67 26.00 -9.63
N LEU A 59 -28.39 26.73 -10.70
CA LEU A 59 -27.09 26.64 -11.39
C LEU A 59 -25.91 26.93 -10.43
N GLY A 60 -26.09 27.87 -9.49
CA GLY A 60 -25.08 28.21 -8.49
C GLY A 60 -24.81 27.07 -7.51
N GLU A 61 -25.86 26.42 -7.01
CA GLU A 61 -25.74 25.28 -6.10
C GLU A 61 -25.08 24.07 -6.78
N PHE A 62 -25.48 23.79 -8.02
CA PHE A 62 -24.85 22.73 -8.82
C PHE A 62 -23.37 23.02 -9.08
N ALA A 63 -23.05 24.25 -9.51
CA ALA A 63 -21.68 24.65 -9.78
C ALA A 63 -20.79 24.59 -8.53
N TRP A 64 -21.33 24.97 -7.37
CA TRP A 64 -20.65 24.85 -6.08
C TRP A 64 -20.37 23.40 -5.72
N LEU A 65 -21.37 22.52 -5.85
CA LEU A 65 -21.23 21.09 -5.57
C LEU A 65 -20.20 20.44 -6.50
N ALA A 66 -20.30 20.68 -7.80
CA ALA A 66 -19.36 20.19 -8.80
C ALA A 66 -17.93 20.71 -8.55
N GLY A 67 -17.80 21.99 -8.20
CA GLY A 67 -16.53 22.61 -7.84
C GLY A 67 -15.89 21.95 -6.62
N LEU A 68 -16.65 21.72 -5.55
CA LEU A 68 -16.15 21.06 -4.34
C LEU A 68 -15.72 19.61 -4.59
N THR A 69 -16.54 18.82 -5.30
CA THR A 69 -16.19 17.43 -5.61
C THR A 69 -15.00 17.34 -6.57
N GLY A 70 -14.93 18.24 -7.55
CA GLY A 70 -13.82 18.32 -8.49
C GLY A 70 -12.51 18.74 -7.81
N LEU A 71 -12.58 19.73 -6.91
CA LEU A 71 -11.43 20.16 -6.10
C LEU A 71 -10.97 19.05 -5.15
N GLY A 72 -11.90 18.30 -4.54
CA GLY A 72 -11.57 17.13 -3.74
C GLY A 72 -10.79 16.07 -4.53
N LEU A 73 -11.28 15.72 -5.73
CA LEU A 73 -10.60 14.76 -6.61
C LEU A 73 -9.21 15.27 -7.05
N ALA A 74 -9.10 16.56 -7.40
CA ALA A 74 -7.82 17.16 -7.75
C ALA A 74 -6.82 17.12 -6.58
N ILE A 75 -7.25 17.43 -5.36
CA ILE A 75 -6.41 17.33 -4.16
C ILE A 75 -5.94 15.89 -3.95
N THR A 76 -6.82 14.90 -4.06
CA THR A 76 -6.39 13.49 -3.90
C THR A 76 -5.36 13.08 -4.96
N SER A 77 -5.51 13.56 -6.20
CA SER A 77 -4.54 13.31 -7.26
C SER A 77 -3.16 13.91 -6.96
N GLU A 78 -3.11 15.13 -6.43
CA GLU A 78 -1.85 15.79 -6.07
C GLU A 78 -1.19 15.17 -4.84
N VAL A 79 -1.98 14.81 -3.83
CA VAL A 79 -1.49 14.10 -2.64
C VAL A 79 -0.89 12.75 -3.04
N ASP A 80 -1.57 11.97 -3.89
CA ASP A 80 -1.07 10.71 -4.42
C ASP A 80 0.28 10.91 -5.14
N TYR A 81 0.38 11.91 -6.01
CA TYR A 81 1.61 12.21 -6.74
C TYR A 81 2.79 12.51 -5.80
N LEU A 82 2.59 13.36 -4.80
CA LEU A 82 3.63 13.73 -3.84
C LEU A 82 4.06 12.53 -2.99
N LEU A 83 3.09 11.74 -2.51
CA LEU A 83 3.36 10.54 -1.72
C LEU A 83 4.07 9.46 -2.54
N MET A 84 3.61 9.18 -3.77
CA MET A 84 4.26 8.23 -4.69
C MET A 84 5.68 8.65 -5.05
N THR A 85 5.93 9.95 -5.24
CA THR A 85 7.27 10.46 -5.53
C THR A 85 8.22 10.22 -4.35
N HIS A 86 7.79 10.54 -3.13
CA HIS A 86 8.57 10.25 -1.92
C HIS A 86 8.78 8.75 -1.73
N ASP A 87 7.71 7.97 -1.92
CA ASP A 87 7.68 6.52 -1.75
C ASP A 87 8.68 5.83 -2.70
N ASN A 88 8.62 6.11 -4.00
CA ASN A 88 9.45 5.44 -4.99
C ASN A 88 10.96 5.66 -4.72
N VAL A 89 11.33 6.87 -4.30
CA VAL A 89 12.73 7.19 -3.96
C VAL A 89 13.17 6.45 -2.70
N LYS A 90 12.33 6.45 -1.65
CA LYS A 90 12.68 5.87 -0.35
C LYS A 90 12.60 4.34 -0.32
N SER A 91 11.60 3.74 -0.98
CA SER A 91 11.43 2.29 -1.05
C SER A 91 12.59 1.62 -1.81
N THR A 92 13.05 2.23 -2.91
CA THR A 92 14.23 1.80 -3.65
C THR A 92 15.51 1.87 -2.79
N LYS A 93 15.60 2.83 -1.85
CA LYS A 93 16.76 2.93 -0.94
C LYS A 93 16.76 1.85 0.14
N LEU A 94 15.59 1.33 0.51
CA LEU A 94 15.42 0.42 1.62
C LEU A 94 16.20 -0.91 1.44
N ARG A 95 16.30 -1.41 0.21
CA ARG A 95 17.13 -2.59 -0.11
C ARG A 95 18.60 -2.37 0.25
N THR A 96 19.13 -1.19 -0.05
CA THR A 96 20.55 -0.88 0.14
C THR A 96 20.85 -0.63 1.61
N VAL A 97 19.94 0.00 2.35
CA VAL A 97 20.12 0.24 3.79
C VAL A 97 20.12 -1.07 4.58
N ILE A 98 19.15 -1.96 4.32
CA ILE A 98 19.08 -3.25 4.99
C ILE A 98 20.28 -4.14 4.61
N GLU A 99 20.72 -4.11 3.36
CA GLU A 99 21.91 -4.85 2.93
C GLU A 99 23.19 -4.32 3.60
N MET A 100 23.34 -3.00 3.73
CA MET A 100 24.47 -2.39 4.42
C MET A 100 24.50 -2.76 5.92
N GLU A 101 23.34 -2.78 6.59
CA GLU A 101 23.25 -3.22 7.99
C GLU A 101 23.58 -4.72 8.13
N PHE A 102 23.16 -5.54 7.16
CA PHE A 102 23.50 -6.96 7.13
C PHE A 102 25.00 -7.17 6.92
N HIS A 103 25.62 -6.41 6.02
CA HIS A 103 27.07 -6.46 5.81
C HIS A 103 27.87 -6.05 7.04
N GLN A 104 27.46 -5.01 7.77
CA GLN A 104 28.13 -4.64 9.02
C GLN A 104 28.11 -5.79 10.03
N LYS A 105 26.98 -6.49 10.17
CA LYS A 105 26.85 -7.66 11.06
C LYS A 105 27.66 -8.87 10.59
N GLN A 106 28.01 -8.97 9.31
CA GLN A 106 28.88 -10.04 8.82
C GLN A 106 30.33 -9.87 9.30
N TRP A 107 30.78 -8.64 9.53
CA TRP A 107 32.13 -8.37 10.04
C TRP A 107 32.34 -8.80 11.49
N ASP A 108 31.24 -8.94 12.24
CA ASP A 108 31.25 -9.44 13.61
C ASP A 108 31.22 -10.99 13.70
N LEU A 109 31.18 -11.71 12.56
CA LEU A 109 31.17 -13.17 12.53
C LEU A 109 32.58 -13.74 12.64
N ASP A 110 32.71 -14.85 13.37
CA ASP A 110 33.97 -15.59 13.47
C ASP A 110 34.43 -16.12 12.10
N TYR A 111 35.75 -16.21 11.91
CA TYR A 111 36.37 -16.69 10.67
C TYR A 111 35.86 -18.07 10.21
N ASP A 112 35.60 -18.98 11.16
CA ASP A 112 35.07 -20.32 10.89
C ASP A 112 33.63 -20.29 10.31
N GLN A 113 32.84 -19.27 10.66
CA GLN A 113 31.50 -19.10 10.13
C GLN A 113 31.53 -18.48 8.73
N ILE A 114 32.41 -17.50 8.52
CA ILE A 114 32.62 -16.83 7.23
C ILE A 114 33.22 -17.78 6.18
N SER A 115 34.11 -18.69 6.59
CA SER A 115 34.73 -19.68 5.70
C SER A 115 33.77 -20.81 5.30
N SER A 116 32.61 -20.93 5.96
CA SER A 116 31.61 -21.93 5.58
C SER A 116 30.92 -21.56 4.26
N GLY A 117 30.95 -22.47 3.27
CA GLY A 117 30.33 -22.23 1.95
C GLY A 117 28.81 -21.96 2.01
N LYS A 118 28.15 -22.42 3.08
CA LYS A 118 26.71 -22.16 3.32
C LYS A 118 26.44 -20.69 3.70
N VAL A 119 27.24 -20.11 4.59
CA VAL A 119 27.10 -18.70 4.99
C VAL A 119 27.48 -17.80 3.83
N GLN A 120 28.54 -18.13 3.08
CA GLN A 120 28.92 -17.40 1.87
C GLN A 120 27.82 -17.42 0.80
N GLY A 121 27.17 -18.57 0.57
CA GLY A 121 26.05 -18.65 -0.37
C GLY A 121 24.82 -17.83 0.06
N LEU A 122 24.50 -17.82 1.36
CA LEU A 122 23.43 -16.98 1.92
C LEU A 122 23.77 -15.50 1.83
N ALA A 123 25.02 -15.11 2.12
CA ALA A 123 25.51 -13.75 2.00
C ALA A 123 25.47 -13.26 0.54
N HIS A 124 25.94 -14.09 -0.40
CA HIS A 124 25.87 -13.77 -1.83
C HIS A 124 24.43 -13.61 -2.32
N THR A 125 23.52 -14.47 -1.84
CA THR A 125 22.09 -14.37 -2.18
C THR A 125 21.45 -13.11 -1.62
N ALA A 126 21.78 -12.74 -0.37
CA ALA A 126 21.31 -11.49 0.25
C ALA A 126 21.83 -10.28 -0.53
N PHE A 127 23.13 -10.23 -0.80
CA PHE A 127 23.78 -9.18 -1.57
C PHE A 127 23.20 -9.01 -2.97
N SER A 128 23.04 -10.12 -3.69
CA SER A 128 22.41 -10.12 -5.01
C SER A 128 21.01 -9.53 -4.91
N LYS A 129 20.16 -9.95 -3.97
CA LYS A 129 18.80 -9.42 -3.80
C LYS A 129 18.75 -7.99 -3.25
N GLY A 130 19.76 -7.56 -2.49
CA GLY A 130 19.84 -6.25 -1.86
C GLY A 130 20.36 -5.15 -2.79
N LEU A 131 21.20 -5.49 -3.77
CA LEU A 131 21.79 -4.51 -4.70
C LEU A 131 21.30 -4.63 -6.15
N SER A 132 20.75 -5.77 -6.55
CA SER A 132 20.14 -5.89 -7.88
C SER A 132 18.74 -5.26 -7.92
N TRP A 133 18.38 -4.69 -9.07
CA TRP A 133 17.02 -4.21 -9.35
C TRP A 133 16.09 -5.37 -9.67
N THR A 134 15.90 -6.29 -8.72
CA THR A 134 15.09 -7.50 -8.93
C THR A 134 13.69 -7.41 -8.32
N TYR A 135 13.30 -6.27 -7.74
CA TYR A 135 12.08 -6.13 -6.94
C TYR A 135 11.94 -7.29 -5.95
N ALA A 136 13.02 -7.58 -5.23
CA ALA A 136 13.13 -8.72 -4.33
C ALA A 136 13.46 -8.28 -2.91
N GLY A 137 13.19 -9.16 -1.95
CA GLY A 137 13.53 -8.91 -0.55
C GLY A 137 12.72 -7.76 0.04
N ALA A 138 13.43 -6.82 0.69
CA ALA A 138 12.81 -5.79 1.52
C ALA A 138 11.96 -4.79 0.73
N GLU A 139 12.43 -4.34 -0.44
CA GLU A 139 11.69 -3.45 -1.34
C GLU A 139 10.36 -4.08 -1.78
N ALA A 140 10.38 -5.36 -2.14
CA ALA A 140 9.18 -6.10 -2.54
C ALA A 140 8.16 -6.20 -1.40
N ILE A 141 8.62 -6.56 -0.19
CA ILE A 141 7.74 -6.66 0.98
C ILE A 141 7.06 -5.32 1.26
N TYR A 142 7.78 -4.20 1.10
CA TYR A 142 7.19 -2.88 1.21
C TYR A 142 6.13 -2.62 0.13
N ILE A 143 6.49 -2.76 -1.15
CA ILE A 143 5.60 -2.41 -2.27
C ILE A 143 4.31 -3.22 -2.23
N TYR A 144 4.42 -4.55 -2.06
CA TYR A 144 3.26 -5.43 -1.97
C TYR A 144 2.49 -5.24 -0.66
N GLY A 145 3.19 -4.99 0.46
CA GLY A 145 2.54 -4.71 1.75
C GLY A 145 1.73 -3.42 1.72
N ARG A 146 2.28 -2.37 1.12
CA ARG A 146 1.57 -1.10 0.86
C ARG A 146 0.39 -1.29 -0.08
N GLY A 147 0.58 -2.01 -1.20
CA GLY A 147 -0.51 -2.31 -2.13
C GLY A 147 -1.66 -3.03 -1.42
N THR A 148 -1.34 -4.06 -0.65
CA THR A 148 -2.31 -4.80 0.17
C THR A 148 -3.03 -3.88 1.16
N LEU A 149 -2.31 -2.94 1.80
CA LEU A 149 -2.91 -1.97 2.71
C LEU A 149 -3.90 -1.04 1.99
N ILE A 150 -3.54 -0.54 0.81
CA ILE A 150 -4.41 0.30 -0.04
C ILE A 150 -5.66 -0.49 -0.45
N ASP A 151 -5.49 -1.73 -0.91
CA ASP A 151 -6.59 -2.60 -1.35
C ASP A 151 -7.55 -2.89 -0.19
N ILE A 152 -7.01 -3.18 1.00
CA ILE A 152 -7.81 -3.42 2.20
C ILE A 152 -8.57 -2.14 2.60
N ALA A 153 -7.90 -0.98 2.62
CA ALA A 153 -8.53 0.28 3.02
C ALA A 153 -9.65 0.70 2.06
N THR A 154 -9.38 0.63 0.74
CA THR A 154 -10.37 0.95 -0.29
C THR A 154 -11.54 -0.04 -0.26
N LEU A 155 -11.27 -1.34 -0.09
CA LEU A 155 -12.31 -2.36 0.07
C LEU A 155 -13.19 -2.08 1.28
N PHE A 156 -12.61 -1.83 2.47
CA PHE A 156 -13.39 -1.52 3.67
C PHE A 156 -14.31 -0.33 3.47
N VAL A 157 -13.78 0.73 2.86
CA VAL A 157 -14.54 1.95 2.61
C VAL A 157 -15.65 1.74 1.58
N PHE A 158 -15.38 0.96 0.53
CA PHE A 158 -16.37 0.58 -0.46
C PHE A 158 -17.49 -0.29 0.12
N LEU A 159 -17.14 -1.32 0.90
CA LEU A 159 -18.11 -2.20 1.56
C LEU A 159 -18.95 -1.41 2.58
N ALA A 160 -18.34 -0.54 3.39
CA ALA A 160 -19.05 0.32 4.33
C ALA A 160 -20.04 1.25 3.60
N THR A 161 -19.60 1.86 2.50
CA THR A 161 -20.45 2.74 1.68
C THR A 161 -21.63 2.00 1.08
N LEU A 162 -21.39 0.86 0.41
CA LEU A 162 -22.45 0.07 -0.20
C LEU A 162 -23.42 -0.49 0.84
N SER A 163 -22.92 -0.96 1.99
CA SER A 163 -23.74 -1.53 3.06
C SER A 163 -24.69 -0.51 3.68
N THR A 164 -24.35 0.78 3.67
CA THR A 164 -25.18 1.84 4.26
C THR A 164 -26.10 2.49 3.24
N VAL A 165 -25.65 2.72 2.00
CA VAL A 165 -26.41 3.46 0.99
C VAL A 165 -27.32 2.54 0.16
N MET A 166 -26.85 1.34 -0.22
CA MET A 166 -27.62 0.40 -1.06
C MET A 166 -27.36 -1.07 -0.67
N PRO A 167 -27.93 -1.55 0.45
CA PRO A 167 -27.65 -2.89 1.00
C PRO A 167 -27.94 -4.05 0.03
N TRP A 168 -28.89 -3.89 -0.88
CA TRP A 168 -29.24 -4.89 -1.89
C TRP A 168 -28.21 -4.96 -3.02
N VAL A 169 -27.66 -3.82 -3.45
CA VAL A 169 -26.55 -3.78 -4.41
C VAL A 169 -25.31 -4.45 -3.81
N PHE A 170 -25.06 -4.22 -2.52
CA PHE A 170 -24.00 -4.91 -1.78
C PHE A 170 -24.14 -6.44 -1.84
N VAL A 171 -25.33 -6.99 -1.58
CA VAL A 171 -25.58 -8.44 -1.67
C VAL A 171 -25.34 -8.95 -3.10
N LEU A 172 -25.77 -8.22 -4.13
CA LEU A 172 -25.53 -8.59 -5.53
C LEU A 172 -24.04 -8.59 -5.88
N VAL A 173 -23.26 -7.61 -5.41
CA VAL A 173 -21.81 -7.56 -5.62
C VAL A 173 -21.12 -8.74 -4.93
N LEU A 174 -21.50 -9.08 -3.70
CA LEU A 174 -20.96 -10.25 -2.99
C LEU A 174 -21.28 -11.57 -3.72
N LEU A 175 -22.52 -11.73 -4.20
CA LEU A 175 -22.92 -12.91 -4.97
C LEU A 175 -22.15 -13.00 -6.29
N SER A 176 -22.01 -11.88 -7.01
CA SER A 176 -21.22 -11.82 -8.25
C SER A 176 -19.76 -12.21 -7.98
N ALA A 177 -19.15 -11.69 -6.92
CA ALA A 177 -17.77 -12.02 -6.55
C ALA A 177 -17.62 -13.51 -6.18
N ALA A 178 -18.58 -14.07 -5.44
CA ALA A 178 -18.58 -15.49 -5.08
C ALA A 178 -18.71 -16.39 -6.31
N ILE A 179 -19.57 -16.03 -7.27
CA ILE A 179 -19.73 -16.75 -8.55
C ILE A 179 -18.43 -16.67 -9.37
N SER A 180 -17.84 -15.48 -9.49
CA SER A 180 -16.58 -15.30 -10.22
C SER A 180 -15.43 -16.09 -9.59
N TYR A 181 -15.37 -16.17 -8.26
CA TYR A 181 -14.35 -16.96 -7.57
C TYR A 181 -14.56 -18.47 -7.73
N ALA A 182 -15.81 -18.94 -7.69
CA ALA A 182 -16.13 -20.36 -7.87
C ALA A 182 -16.00 -20.85 -9.32
N GLY A 183 -16.01 -19.92 -10.29
CA GLY A 183 -15.78 -20.21 -11.71
C GLY A 183 -14.31 -20.17 -12.14
N LEU A 184 -13.39 -19.80 -11.24
CA LEU A 184 -11.94 -19.91 -11.38
C LEU A 184 -11.45 -21.26 -10.83
#